data_AF-A0A8H4N9H7-F1
#
_entry.id   AF-A0A8H4N9H7-F1
#
_cell.length_a   1.000
_cell.length_b   1.000
_cell.length_c   1.000
_cell.angle_alpha   90.00
_cell.angle_beta   90.00
_cell.angle_gamma   90.00
#
_symmetry.space_group_name_H-M   'P 1'
#
loop_
_entity.id
_entity.type
_entity.pdbx_description
1 polymer ?
#
loop_
_entity_poly.entity_id
_entity_poly.type
_entity_poly.pdbx_seq_one_letter_code
_entity_poly.pdbx_strand_id
1 'polypeptide(L)' 'MAKAIAEVRALPKDGLTFNGVTSLNIYHYVAYHSPLNFKDPDSFVPERWLGDSQYDSDRKEVLQPFSFGPRNCLGKK' A
#
# COMPACT_ATOMS: atom_id res chain seq x y z
N MET A 1 29.46 -2.57 -18.07
CA MET A 1 28.26 -3.39 -18.37
C MET A 1 27.24 -3.12 -17.28
N ALA A 2 26.21 -2.32 -17.58
CA ALA A 2 25.17 -1.97 -16.62
C ALA A 2 24.26 -3.19 -16.40
N LYS A 3 24.25 -3.71 -15.18
CA LYS A 3 23.35 -4.79 -14.77
C LYS A 3 21.95 -4.19 -14.67
N ALA A 4 21.12 -4.42 -15.68
CA ALA A 4 19.72 -4.05 -15.66
C ALA A 4 19.04 -4.75 -14.46
N ILE A 5 18.42 -3.96 -13.60
CA ILE A 5 17.64 -4.41 -12.45
C ILE A 5 16.29 -4.88 -13.00
N ALA A 6 16.29 -6.00 -13.72
CA ALA A 6 15.08 -6.62 -14.25
C ALA A 6 14.70 -7.82 -13.37
N GLU A 7 14.37 -7.57 -12.11
CA GLU A 7 13.45 -8.46 -11.40
C GLU A 7 12.05 -7.87 -11.58
N VAL A 8 11.46 -8.16 -12.74
CA VAL A 8 10.03 -7.90 -12.97
C VAL A 8 9.27 -8.86 -12.06
N ARG A 9 8.97 -8.41 -10.84
CA ARG A 9 7.97 -9.04 -9.99
C ARG A 9 6.66 -8.96 -10.76
N ALA A 10 6.19 -10.10 -11.26
CA ALA A 10 5.05 -10.20 -12.18
C ALA A 10 3.91 -9.27 -11.75
N LEU A 11 3.55 -8.33 -12.63
CA LEU A 11 2.36 -7.50 -12.46
C LEU A 11 1.11 -8.37 -12.71
N PRO A 12 -0.04 -8.09 -12.07
CA PRO A 12 -1.29 -8.83 -12.31
C PRO A 12 -1.67 -8.83 -13.80
N LYS A 13 -2.50 -9.79 -14.22
CA LYS A 13 -2.80 -10.10 -15.63
C LYS A 13 -3.31 -8.91 -16.47
N ASP A 14 -3.86 -7.88 -15.83
CA ASP A 14 -4.36 -6.64 -16.47
C ASP A 14 -3.43 -5.43 -16.26
N GLY A 15 -2.18 -5.66 -15.86
CA GLY A 15 -1.21 -4.63 -15.53
C GLY A 15 -0.66 -3.88 -16.74
N LEU A 16 -0.37 -2.59 -16.56
CA LEU A 16 0.36 -1.80 -17.55
C LEU A 16 1.82 -2.27 -17.63
N THR A 17 2.33 -2.40 -18.85
CA THR A 17 3.76 -2.67 -19.09
C THR A 17 4.51 -1.34 -19.21
N PHE A 18 5.62 -1.21 -18.47
CA PHE A 18 6.48 -0.03 -18.52
C PHE A 18 7.75 -0.36 -19.32
N ASN A 19 8.07 0.47 -20.31
CA ASN A 19 9.31 0.36 -21.07
C ASN A 19 10.36 1.32 -20.47
N GLY A 20 11.52 0.79 -20.08
CA GLY A 20 12.62 1.58 -19.51
C GLY A 20 12.53 1.79 -17.99
N VAL A 21 13.26 2.79 -17.48
CA VAL A 21 13.29 3.09 -16.04
C VAL A 21 12.06 3.92 -15.67
N THR A 22 11.17 3.34 -14.87
CA THR A 22 9.95 4.01 -14.39
C THR A 22 10.00 4.17 -12.88
N SER A 23 9.76 5.40 -12.39
CA SER A 23 9.58 5.67 -10.97
C SER A 23 8.14 5.43 -10.57
N LEU A 24 7.91 4.50 -9.65
CA LEU A 24 6.62 4.23 -9.04
C LEU A 24 6.60 4.76 -7.61
N ASN A 25 5.52 5.45 -7.25
CA ASN A 25 5.31 5.99 -5.91
C ASN A 25 3.94 5.56 -5.38
N ILE A 26 3.88 5.31 -4.08
CA ILE A 26 2.63 5.02 -3.37
C ILE A 26 2.31 6.21 -2.49
N TYR A 27 1.15 6.83 -2.70
CA TYR A 27 0.70 7.98 -1.92
C TYR A 27 -0.06 7.51 -0.68
N HIS A 28 0.68 7.31 0.42
CA HIS A 28 0.12 6.83 1.68
C HIS A 28 -1.05 7.69 2.17
N TYR A 29 -0.91 9.02 2.18
CA TYR A 29 -1.97 9.92 2.65
C TYR A 29 -3.29 9.69 1.91
N VAL A 30 -3.25 9.65 0.58
CA VAL A 30 -4.44 9.41 -0.26
C VAL A 30 -5.00 8.00 -0.03
N ALA A 31 -4.14 6.99 0.06
CA ALA A 31 -4.57 5.62 0.28
C ALA A 31 -5.29 5.44 1.63
N TYR A 32 -4.84 6.15 2.66
CA TYR A 32 -5.39 6.07 4.03
C TYR A 32 -6.69 6.88 4.17
N HIS A 33 -6.82 7.97 3.43
CA HIS A 33 -8.02 8.84 3.47
C HIS A 33 -9.03 8.50 2.35
N SER A 34 -8.86 7.38 1.65
CA SER A 34 -9.76 6.99 0.57
C SER A 34 -10.98 6.22 1.10
N PRO A 35 -12.21 6.66 0.80
CA PRO A 35 -13.42 5.92 1.14
C PRO A 35 -13.53 4.57 0.41
N LEU A 36 -12.67 4.31 -0.60
CA LEU A 36 -12.55 3.00 -1.25
C LEU A 36 -11.84 1.97 -0.38
N ASN A 37 -11.07 2.41 0.63
CA ASN A 37 -10.29 1.55 1.51
C ASN A 37 -10.80 1.57 2.95
N PHE A 38 -11.27 2.72 3.43
CA PHE A 38 -11.64 2.93 4.82
C PHE A 38 -13.01 3.60 4.94
N LYS A 39 -13.87 3.04 5.78
CA LYS A 39 -15.09 3.69 6.27
C LYS A 39 -14.71 4.85 7.20
N ASP A 40 -15.39 5.99 7.07
CA ASP A 40 -15.12 7.20 7.86
C ASP A 40 -13.61 7.59 7.83
N PRO A 41 -13.02 7.76 6.63
CA PRO A 41 -11.56 7.81 6.45
C PRO A 41 -10.88 9.03 7.10
N ASP A 42 -11.62 10.12 7.30
CA ASP A 42 -11.12 11.36 7.92
C ASP A 42 -11.34 11.39 9.44
N SER A 43 -12.01 10.39 10.01
CA SER A 43 -12.29 10.28 11.43
C SER A 43 -11.20 9.50 12.17
N PHE A 44 -10.84 9.95 13.38
CA PHE A 44 -9.97 9.18 14.26
C PHE A 44 -10.76 8.04 14.92
N VAL A 45 -10.56 6.82 14.42
CA VAL A 45 -11.30 5.62 14.83
C VAL A 45 -10.34 4.49 15.22
N PRO A 46 -9.93 4.39 16.50
CA PRO A 46 -9.15 3.26 17.01
C PRO A 46 -9.88 1.92 16.92
N GLU A 47 -11.21 1.90 17.07
CA GLU A 47 -12.07 0.71 17.14
C GLU A 47 -11.93 -0.18 15.90
N ARG A 48 -11.58 0.40 14.75
CA ARG A 48 -11.21 -0.28 13.50
C ARG A 48 -10.17 -1.38 13.67
N TRP A 49 -9.27 -1.20 14.64
CA TRP A 49 -8.17 -2.11 14.96
C TRP A 49 -8.46 -3.01 16.17
N LEU A 50 -9.59 -2.79 16.85
CA LEU A 50 -9.97 -3.49 18.08
C LEU A 50 -11.05 -4.57 17.87
N GLY A 51 -11.42 -4.84 16.62
CA GLY A 51 -12.38 -5.91 16.26
C GLY A 51 -13.84 -5.49 16.28
N ASP A 52 -14.13 -4.20 16.18
CA ASP A 52 -15.50 -3.72 15.97
C ASP A 52 -15.97 -4.09 14.55
N SER A 53 -17.07 -4.85 14.48
CA SER A 53 -17.59 -5.39 13.23
C SER A 53 -18.06 -4.33 12.25
N GLN A 54 -18.32 -3.09 12.71
CA GLN A 54 -18.69 -1.98 11.83
C GLN A 54 -17.57 -1.58 10.85
N TYR A 55 -16.34 -2.04 11.08
CA TYR A 55 -15.12 -1.75 10.32
C TYR A 55 -14.48 -3.00 9.70
N ASP A 56 -15.22 -4.10 9.58
CA ASP A 56 -14.73 -5.34 8.97
C ASP A 56 -14.54 -5.23 7.46
N SER A 57 -15.26 -4.31 6.81
CA SER A 57 -15.14 -4.02 5.37
C SER A 57 -13.89 -3.22 5.00
N ASP A 58 -13.15 -2.69 5.97
CA ASP A 58 -11.96 -1.88 5.68
C ASP A 58 -10.81 -2.72 5.15
N ARG A 59 -10.12 -2.16 4.16
CA ARG A 59 -8.92 -2.75 3.54
C ARG A 59 -7.69 -2.43 4.38
N LYS A 60 -7.65 -2.98 5.59
CA LYS A 60 -6.62 -2.72 6.62
C LYS A 60 -5.19 -3.00 6.13
N GLU A 61 -5.01 -3.89 5.16
CA GLU A 61 -3.74 -4.19 4.50
C GLU A 61 -3.11 -3.00 3.76
N VAL A 62 -3.92 -2.00 3.36
CA VAL A 62 -3.44 -0.78 2.69
C VAL A 62 -2.61 0.09 3.63
N LEU A 63 -2.84 0.02 4.95
CA LEU A 63 -2.09 0.80 5.93
C LEU A 63 -0.66 0.24 6.11
N GLN A 64 0.27 0.74 5.31
CA GLN A 64 1.71 0.42 5.38
C GLN A 64 2.55 1.65 5.77
N PRO A 65 2.44 2.17 7.02
CA PRO A 65 3.06 3.45 7.41
C PRO A 65 4.59 3.37 7.38
N PHE A 66 5.11 2.15 7.53
CA PHE A 66 6.53 1.83 7.48
C PHE A 66 6.94 1.19 6.15
N SER A 67 6.16 1.42 5.09
CA SER A 67 6.32 0.81 3.77
C SER A 67 6.25 -0.74 3.82
N PHE A 68 6.41 -1.37 2.66
CA PHE A 68 6.31 -2.82 2.47
C PHE A 68 7.41 -3.32 1.51
N GLY A 69 7.74 -4.61 1.60
CA GLY A 69 8.70 -5.26 0.74
C GLY A 69 10.16 -4.99 1.13
N PRO A 70 11.13 -5.18 0.22
CA PRO A 70 12.57 -5.15 0.53
C PRO A 70 13.10 -3.77 0.92
N ARG A 71 12.27 -2.72 0.83
CA ARG A 71 12.58 -1.34 1.18
C ARG A 71 11.67 -0.81 2.29
N ASN A 72 11.06 -1.70 3.08
CA ASN A 72 10.35 -1.29 4.28
C ASN A 72 11.29 -0.67 5.32
N CYS A 73 10.73 0.06 6.29
CA CYS A 73 11.50 0.68 7.35
C CYS A 73 12.18 -0.39 8.23
N LEU A 74 13.50 -0.28 8.38
CA LEU A 74 14.28 -1.16 9.26
C LEU A 74 13.90 -1.04 10.74
N GLY A 75 13.27 0.08 11.12
CA GLY A 75 12.77 0.32 12.47
C GLY A 75 11.42 -0.34 12.79
N LYS A 76 10.76 -0.96 11.80
CA LYS A 76 9.52 -1.71 12.01
C LYS A 76 9.88 -3.02 12.73
N LYS A 77 9.51 -3.12 14.01
CA LYS A 77 9.65 -4.33 14.83
C LYS A 77 8.31 -5.01 15.03
#